data_AF-A0A3M1E391-F1
#
_entry.id   AF-A0A3M1E391-F1
#
_cell.length_a   1.000
_cell.length_b   1.000
_cell.length_c   1.000
_cell.angle_alpha   90.00
_cell.angle_beta   90.00
_cell.angle_gamma   90.00
#
_symmetry.space_group_name_H-M   'P 1'
#
loop_
_entity.id
_entity.type
_entity.pdbx_description
1 polymer ?
#
loop_
_entity_poly.entity_id
_entity_poly.type
_entity_poly.pdbx_seq_one_letter_code
_entity_poly.pdbx_strand_id
1 'polypeptide(L)'
;MKREALDLRQRILGVLLRDARIHAGRTLEDCAAFLGISPETLAAYEEGEQPVSLPELEALAYFLNVPVGHFLSTEPKLLGKAPPFNVPEFLALRHRIVGALIRQAREEAGRSPEELARLLGCSLERVQEYEHGERPLPLPELEVLAHTLNRPLEHFLDHVGPVGRQAHREEQAAGEGPVEDEAFRALQQLPPQIREFVLKPINWSYIEIAMKLADLPAGRLREIAEGLLEITY
;
A
#
# COMPACT_ATOMS: atom_id res chain seq x y z
N MET A 1 -4.09 -10.58 43.95
CA MET A 1 -3.58 -9.41 43.19
C MET A 1 -2.70 -9.77 41.98
N LYS A 2 -1.45 -10.25 42.11
CA LYS A 2 -0.59 -10.48 40.93
C LYS A 2 -1.13 -11.55 39.97
N ARG A 3 -1.68 -12.66 40.47
CA ARG A 3 -2.19 -13.76 39.63
C ARG A 3 -3.50 -13.40 38.93
N GLU A 4 -4.44 -12.80 39.65
CA GLU A 4 -5.70 -12.29 39.08
C GLU A 4 -5.46 -11.26 37.96
N ALA A 5 -4.44 -10.40 38.10
CA ALA A 5 -4.07 -9.44 37.06
C ALA A 5 -3.50 -10.13 35.80
N LEU A 6 -2.73 -11.21 35.97
CA LEU A 6 -2.23 -12.02 34.85
C LEU A 6 -3.38 -12.74 34.14
N ASP A 7 -4.29 -13.35 34.89
CA ASP A 7 -5.46 -14.05 34.34
C ASP A 7 -6.38 -13.09 33.59
N LEU A 8 -6.62 -11.89 34.14
CA LEU A 8 -7.37 -10.84 33.47
C LEU A 8 -6.70 -10.40 32.17
N ARG A 9 -5.36 -10.22 32.19
CA ARG A 9 -4.59 -9.83 31.02
C ARG A 9 -4.65 -10.90 29.92
N GLN A 10 -4.57 -12.17 30.28
CA GLN A 10 -4.69 -13.31 29.37
C GLN A 10 -6.06 -13.31 28.67
N ARG A 11 -7.14 -13.10 29.42
CA ARG A 11 -8.49 -13.00 28.84
C ARG A 11 -8.67 -11.81 27.92
N ILE A 12 -8.08 -10.66 28.25
CA ILE A 12 -8.07 -9.48 27.37
C ILE A 12 -7.32 -9.80 26.06
N LEU A 13 -6.17 -10.47 26.12
CA LEU A 13 -5.44 -10.89 24.92
C LEU A 13 -6.29 -11.81 24.04
N GLY A 14 -6.96 -12.80 24.64
CA GLY A 14 -7.86 -13.70 23.91
C GLY A 14 -8.97 -12.95 23.17
N VAL A 15 -9.61 -11.97 23.82
CA VAL A 15 -10.63 -11.13 23.19
C VAL A 15 -10.06 -10.32 22.02
N LEU A 16 -8.87 -9.72 22.18
CA LEU A 16 -8.22 -8.97 21.10
C LEU A 16 -7.83 -9.87 19.92
N LEU A 17 -7.32 -11.08 20.20
CA LEU A 17 -7.00 -12.07 19.16
C LEU A 17 -8.23 -12.46 18.35
N ARG A 18 -9.34 -12.76 19.04
CA ARG A 18 -10.61 -13.09 18.40
C ARG A 18 -11.14 -11.94 17.55
N ASP A 19 -11.08 -10.71 18.06
CA ASP A 19 -11.49 -9.51 17.33
C ASP A 19 -10.64 -9.30 16.08
N ALA A 20 -9.31 -9.39 16.20
CA ALA A 20 -8.38 -9.33 15.08
C ALA A 20 -8.65 -10.40 14.03
N ARG A 21 -8.91 -11.65 14.45
CA ARG A 21 -9.24 -12.75 13.54
C ARG A 21 -10.52 -12.50 12.77
N ILE A 22 -11.59 -12.10 13.46
CA ILE A 22 -12.88 -11.80 12.83
C ILE A 22 -12.76 -10.60 11.89
N HIS A 23 -12.04 -9.56 12.32
CA HIS A 23 -11.77 -8.38 11.52
C HIS A 23 -10.99 -8.72 10.23
N ALA A 24 -10.04 -9.65 10.31
CA ALA A 24 -9.30 -10.17 9.16
C ALA A 24 -10.09 -11.19 8.32
N GLY A 25 -11.32 -11.54 8.71
CA GLY A 25 -12.16 -12.51 8.01
C GLY A 25 -11.62 -13.95 8.02
N ARG A 26 -10.77 -14.30 9.00
CA ARG A 26 -10.14 -15.62 9.10
C ARG A 26 -10.93 -16.57 10.00
N THR A 27 -10.92 -17.85 9.65
CA THR A 27 -11.49 -18.92 10.48
C THR A 27 -10.52 -19.34 11.58
N LEU A 28 -10.99 -20.11 12.57
CA LEU A 28 -10.10 -20.67 13.60
C LEU A 28 -9.11 -21.65 12.94
N GLU A 29 -9.58 -22.40 11.96
CA GLU A 29 -8.84 -23.38 11.20
C GLU A 29 -7.68 -22.74 10.44
N ASP A 30 -7.91 -21.60 9.78
CA ASP A 30 -6.87 -20.87 9.05
C ASP A 30 -5.71 -20.46 9.97
N CYS A 31 -6.04 -19.87 11.11
CA CYS A 31 -5.06 -19.37 12.08
C CYS A 31 -4.33 -20.51 12.80
N ALA A 32 -5.03 -21.60 13.13
CA ALA A 32 -4.43 -22.77 13.75
C ALA A 32 -3.46 -23.47 12.80
N ALA A 33 -3.87 -23.66 11.54
CA ALA A 33 -3.02 -24.20 10.49
C ALA A 33 -1.77 -23.33 10.26
N PHE A 34 -1.93 -22.00 10.25
CA PHE A 34 -0.81 -21.06 10.10
C PHE A 34 0.22 -21.19 11.24
N LEU A 35 -0.24 -21.34 12.48
CA LEU A 35 0.64 -21.54 13.64
C LEU A 35 1.17 -22.98 13.79
N GLY A 36 0.63 -23.94 13.03
CA GLY A 36 0.95 -25.36 13.20
C GLY A 36 0.41 -25.96 14.50
N ILE A 37 -0.70 -25.44 15.02
CA ILE A 37 -1.40 -25.91 16.23
C ILE A 37 -2.80 -26.42 15.88
N SER A 38 -3.53 -26.97 16.85
CA SER A 38 -4.92 -27.39 16.63
C SER A 38 -5.91 -26.22 16.78
N PRO A 39 -7.08 -26.26 16.11
CA PRO A 39 -8.13 -25.25 16.30
C PRO A 39 -8.58 -25.10 17.75
N GLU A 40 -8.54 -26.18 18.53
CA GLU A 40 -8.89 -26.18 19.96
C GLU A 40 -7.89 -25.38 20.79
N THR A 41 -6.58 -25.49 20.51
CA THR A 41 -5.56 -24.67 21.17
C THR A 41 -5.77 -23.19 20.85
N LEU A 42 -6.07 -22.85 19.58
CA LEU A 42 -6.36 -21.48 19.21
C LEU A 42 -7.63 -20.95 19.89
N ALA A 43 -8.68 -21.77 19.98
CA ALA A 43 -9.90 -21.41 20.70
C ALA A 43 -9.61 -21.16 22.20
N ALA A 44 -8.78 -22.00 22.82
CA ALA A 44 -8.34 -21.82 24.21
C ALA A 44 -7.53 -20.52 24.40
N TYR A 45 -6.74 -20.09 23.40
CA TYR A 45 -6.09 -18.79 23.41
C TYR A 45 -7.12 -17.65 23.37
N GLU A 46 -8.12 -17.72 22.48
CA GLU A 46 -9.16 -16.70 22.33
C GLU A 46 -10.10 -16.59 23.53
N GLU A 47 -10.36 -17.70 24.22
CA GLU A 47 -11.16 -17.76 25.45
C GLU A 47 -10.36 -17.31 26.68
N GLY A 48 -9.03 -17.22 26.53
CA GLY A 48 -8.10 -16.90 27.60
C GLY A 48 -7.94 -18.03 28.62
N GLU A 49 -8.20 -19.27 28.22
CA GLU A 49 -7.96 -20.47 29.03
C GLU A 49 -6.48 -20.89 29.00
N GLN A 50 -5.84 -20.70 27.85
CA GLN A 50 -4.41 -20.92 27.66
C GLN A 50 -3.68 -19.62 27.28
N PRO A 51 -2.45 -19.39 27.78
CA PRO A 51 -1.66 -18.24 27.38
C PRO A 51 -1.07 -18.45 25.99
N VAL A 52 -1.19 -17.44 25.14
CA VAL A 52 -0.40 -17.32 23.90
C VAL A 52 1.01 -16.82 24.24
N SER A 53 2.04 -17.36 23.59
CA SER A 53 3.41 -16.85 23.70
C SER A 53 3.63 -15.60 22.83
N LEU A 54 4.69 -14.84 23.10
CA LEU A 54 5.02 -13.66 22.29
C LEU A 54 5.29 -14.03 20.81
N PRO A 55 6.09 -15.06 20.47
CA PRO A 55 6.30 -15.43 19.07
C PRO A 55 5.02 -15.88 18.35
N GLU A 56 4.13 -16.63 19.02
CA GLU A 56 2.83 -17.00 18.46
C GLU A 56 1.96 -15.76 18.22
N LEU A 57 1.97 -14.81 19.17
CA LEU A 57 1.26 -13.54 19.05
C LEU A 57 1.79 -12.69 17.90
N GLU A 58 3.12 -12.61 17.74
CA GLU A 58 3.77 -11.90 16.63
C GLU A 58 3.43 -12.53 15.28
N ALA A 59 3.45 -13.86 15.20
CA ALA A 59 3.07 -14.60 14.01
C ALA A 59 1.59 -14.38 13.64
N LEU A 60 0.68 -14.45 14.62
CA LEU A 60 -0.74 -14.12 14.41
C LEU A 60 -0.94 -12.66 14.03
N ALA A 61 -0.23 -11.72 14.66
CA ALA A 61 -0.29 -10.31 14.32
C ALA A 61 0.11 -10.06 12.85
N TYR A 62 1.18 -10.72 12.40
CA TYR A 62 1.59 -10.70 10.99
C TYR A 62 0.50 -11.30 10.08
N PHE A 63 0.02 -12.51 10.38
CA PHE A 63 -0.97 -13.21 9.55
C PHE A 63 -2.32 -12.50 9.45
N LEU A 64 -2.75 -11.88 10.55
CA LEU A 64 -3.99 -11.12 10.65
C LEU A 64 -3.83 -9.67 10.16
N ASN A 65 -2.61 -9.26 9.79
CA ASN A 65 -2.27 -7.90 9.39
C ASN A 65 -2.73 -6.85 10.44
N VAL A 66 -2.42 -7.12 11.71
CA VAL A 66 -2.67 -6.23 12.84
C VAL A 66 -1.32 -5.89 13.48
N PRO A 67 -0.98 -4.60 13.69
CA PRO A 67 0.28 -4.25 14.33
C PRO A 67 0.42 -4.93 15.69
N VAL A 68 1.54 -5.59 15.99
CA VAL A 68 1.73 -6.29 17.28
C VAL A 68 1.50 -5.38 18.50
N GLY A 69 1.82 -4.09 18.36
CA GLY A 69 1.57 -3.07 19.38
C GLY A 69 0.09 -2.95 19.80
N HIS A 70 -0.85 -3.33 18.94
CA HIS A 70 -2.28 -3.42 19.27
C HIS A 70 -2.53 -4.36 20.45
N PHE A 71 -1.93 -5.56 20.41
CA PHE A 71 -2.08 -6.57 21.46
C PHE A 71 -1.30 -6.21 22.72
N LEU A 72 -0.18 -5.48 22.58
CA LEU A 72 0.70 -5.09 23.68
C LEU A 72 0.29 -3.80 24.40
N SER A 73 -0.67 -3.05 23.86
CA SER A 73 -1.16 -1.80 24.43
C SER A 73 -1.70 -1.96 25.85
N THR A 74 -1.43 -0.97 26.71
CA THR A 74 -2.05 -0.83 28.04
C THR A 74 -3.50 -0.37 27.96
N GLU A 75 -3.92 0.20 26.83
CA GLU A 75 -5.29 0.57 26.54
C GLU A 75 -5.82 -0.35 25.41
N PRO A 76 -6.44 -1.49 25.75
CA PRO A 76 -6.99 -2.40 24.75
C PRO A 76 -8.17 -1.74 24.03
N LYS A 77 -8.14 -1.75 22.70
CA LYS A 77 -9.22 -1.23 21.85
C LYS A 77 -9.54 -2.28 20.81
N LEU A 78 -10.82 -2.54 20.56
CA LEU A 78 -11.25 -3.41 19.46
C LEU A 78 -11.05 -2.66 18.12
N LEU A 79 -10.77 -3.40 17.05
CA LEU A 79 -10.54 -2.87 15.70
C LEU A 79 -11.81 -2.30 15.05
N GLY A 80 -12.97 -2.49 15.69
CA GLY A 80 -14.28 -2.06 15.17
C GLY A 80 -14.77 -2.97 14.06
N LYS A 81 -16.01 -2.78 13.60
CA LYS A 81 -16.48 -3.50 12.40
C LYS A 81 -15.82 -2.89 11.18
N ALA A 82 -15.02 -3.66 10.44
CA ALA A 82 -14.64 -3.28 9.09
C ALA A 82 -15.93 -2.98 8.30
N PRO A 83 -16.07 -1.80 7.67
CA PRO A 83 -17.21 -1.55 6.81
C PRO A 83 -17.24 -2.63 5.72
N PRO A 84 -18.41 -3.20 5.39
CA PRO A 84 -18.50 -4.21 4.36
C PRO A 84 -17.94 -3.64 3.05
N PHE A 85 -17.10 -4.42 2.36
CA PHE A 85 -16.57 -4.02 1.08
C PHE A 85 -17.71 -3.89 0.06
N ASN A 86 -18.06 -2.65 -0.28
CA ASN A 86 -19.14 -2.36 -1.22
C ASN A 86 -18.63 -2.52 -2.66
N VAL A 87 -18.80 -3.73 -3.20
CA VAL A 87 -18.34 -4.08 -4.56
C VAL A 87 -18.90 -3.14 -5.63
N PRO A 88 -20.21 -2.81 -5.67
CA PRO A 88 -20.73 -1.83 -6.62
C PRO A 88 -20.05 -0.47 -6.59
N GLU A 89 -19.85 0.12 -5.41
CA GLU A 89 -19.18 1.42 -5.26
C GLU A 89 -17.70 1.34 -5.68
N PHE A 90 -17.02 0.26 -5.31
CA PHE A 90 -15.65 0.00 -5.74
C PHE A 90 -15.53 -0.09 -7.26
N LEU A 91 -16.39 -0.87 -7.91
CA LEU A 91 -16.37 -1.03 -9.38
C LEU A 91 -16.62 0.30 -10.07
N ALA A 92 -17.63 1.07 -9.63
CA ALA A 92 -17.94 2.38 -10.20
C ALA A 92 -16.76 3.36 -10.08
N LEU A 93 -16.08 3.40 -8.92
CA LEU A 93 -14.90 4.22 -8.73
C LEU A 93 -13.72 3.75 -9.60
N ARG A 94 -13.48 2.43 -9.67
CA ARG A 94 -12.38 1.87 -10.46
C ARG A 94 -12.56 2.08 -11.95
N HIS A 95 -13.78 1.94 -12.49
CA HIS A 95 -14.04 2.27 -13.90
C HIS A 95 -13.68 3.72 -14.23
N ARG A 96 -14.00 4.67 -13.34
CA ARG A 96 -13.62 6.08 -13.51
C ARG A 96 -12.12 6.31 -13.47
N ILE A 97 -11.41 5.68 -12.52
CA ILE A 97 -9.96 5.81 -12.40
C ILE A 97 -9.27 5.23 -13.64
N VAL A 98 -9.65 4.01 -14.06
CA VAL A 98 -9.07 3.38 -15.24
C VAL A 98 -9.37 4.20 -16.51
N GLY A 99 -10.60 4.70 -16.66
CA GLY A 99 -10.95 5.61 -17.76
C GLY A 99 -10.08 6.87 -17.80
N ALA A 100 -9.89 7.52 -16.65
CA ALA A 100 -9.04 8.70 -16.53
C ALA A 100 -7.56 8.40 -16.87
N LEU A 101 -7.02 7.25 -16.44
CA LEU A 101 -5.66 6.82 -16.76
C LEU A 101 -5.48 6.58 -18.26
N ILE A 102 -6.47 5.98 -18.93
CA ILE A 102 -6.44 5.77 -20.38
C ILE A 102 -6.45 7.12 -21.09
N ARG A 103 -7.33 8.02 -20.68
CA ARG A 103 -7.39 9.37 -21.23
C ARG A 103 -6.06 10.09 -21.09
N GLN A 104 -5.46 10.04 -19.90
CA GLN A 104 -4.15 10.62 -19.63
C GLN A 104 -3.08 10.00 -20.54
N ALA A 105 -2.98 8.67 -20.60
CA ALA A 105 -2.00 7.99 -21.44
C ALA A 105 -2.21 8.29 -22.94
N ARG A 106 -3.46 8.44 -23.39
CA ARG A 106 -3.81 8.85 -24.75
C ARG A 106 -3.33 10.27 -25.05
N GLU A 107 -3.61 11.22 -24.16
CA GLU A 107 -3.20 12.61 -24.28
C GLU A 107 -1.67 12.75 -24.28
N GLU A 108 -0.97 12.04 -23.40
CA GLU A 108 0.50 11.98 -23.35
C GLU A 108 1.12 11.36 -24.61
N ALA A 109 0.44 10.37 -25.21
CA ALA A 109 0.84 9.79 -26.49
C ALA A 109 0.47 10.67 -27.71
N GLY A 110 -0.19 11.82 -27.51
CA GLY A 110 -0.62 12.72 -28.58
C GLY A 110 -1.69 12.12 -29.49
N ARG A 111 -2.48 11.16 -28.99
CA ARG A 111 -3.47 10.38 -29.77
C ARG A 111 -4.86 10.99 -29.65
N SER A 112 -5.63 10.96 -30.73
CA SER A 112 -7.03 11.38 -30.70
C SER A 112 -7.94 10.22 -30.25
N PRO A 113 -9.12 10.50 -29.66
CA PRO A 113 -10.10 9.45 -29.33
C PRO A 113 -10.56 8.63 -30.56
N GLU A 114 -10.61 9.24 -31.74
CA GLU A 114 -10.94 8.58 -33.01
C GLU A 114 -9.89 7.57 -33.45
N GLU A 115 -8.62 7.77 -33.06
CA GLU A 115 -7.56 6.79 -33.29
C GLU A 115 -7.77 5.54 -32.42
N LEU A 116 -8.13 5.71 -31.14
CA LEU A 116 -8.46 4.58 -30.27
C LEU A 116 -9.72 3.84 -30.75
N ALA A 117 -10.73 4.59 -31.21
CA ALA A 117 -11.97 3.99 -31.72
C ALA A 117 -11.71 3.11 -32.95
N ARG A 118 -10.88 3.59 -33.89
CA ARG A 118 -10.44 2.80 -35.06
C ARG A 118 -9.64 1.58 -34.67
N LEU A 119 -8.73 1.71 -33.69
CA LEU A 119 -7.92 0.61 -33.19
C LEU A 119 -8.78 -0.50 -32.57
N LEU A 120 -9.79 -0.13 -31.77
CA LEU A 120 -10.69 -1.06 -31.11
C LEU A 120 -11.85 -1.55 -31.99
N GLY A 121 -11.99 -1.01 -33.21
CA GLY A 121 -13.12 -1.33 -34.09
C GLY A 121 -14.47 -0.90 -33.50
N CYS A 122 -14.52 0.23 -32.78
CA CYS A 122 -15.71 0.72 -32.10
C CYS A 122 -16.01 2.21 -32.41
N SER A 123 -17.08 2.75 -31.83
CA SER A 123 -17.47 4.15 -32.01
C SER A 123 -16.64 5.09 -31.12
N LEU A 124 -16.51 6.35 -31.58
CA LEU A 124 -15.92 7.44 -30.78
C LEU A 124 -16.61 7.59 -29.41
N GLU A 125 -17.94 7.53 -29.41
CA GLU A 125 -18.76 7.59 -28.20
C GLU A 125 -18.38 6.49 -27.20
N ARG A 126 -18.16 5.25 -27.66
CA ARG A 126 -17.76 4.14 -26.78
C ARG A 126 -16.40 4.38 -26.13
N VAL A 127 -15.44 4.98 -26.85
CA VAL A 127 -14.14 5.37 -26.28
C VAL A 127 -14.32 6.46 -25.22
N GLN A 128 -15.19 7.44 -25.47
CA GLN A 128 -15.49 8.48 -24.49
C GLN A 128 -16.17 7.90 -23.25
N GLU A 129 -17.15 7.00 -23.41
CA GLU A 129 -17.80 6.29 -22.28
C GLU A 129 -16.77 5.54 -21.42
N TYR A 130 -15.76 4.91 -22.05
CA TYR A 130 -14.66 4.28 -21.33
C TYR A 130 -13.81 5.30 -20.57
N GLU A 131 -13.39 6.38 -21.22
CA GLU A 131 -12.55 7.42 -20.60
C GLU A 131 -13.25 8.13 -19.43
N HIS A 132 -14.58 8.23 -19.45
CA HIS A 132 -15.38 8.79 -18.36
C HIS A 132 -15.77 7.76 -17.29
N GLY A 133 -15.46 6.48 -17.50
CA GLY A 133 -15.84 5.38 -16.61
C GLY A 133 -17.35 5.11 -16.56
N GLU A 134 -18.09 5.57 -17.56
CA GLU A 134 -19.54 5.35 -17.70
C GLU A 134 -19.83 3.95 -18.23
N ARG A 135 -18.87 3.37 -18.95
CA ARG A 135 -18.93 1.99 -19.44
C ARG A 135 -17.71 1.19 -18.98
N PRO A 136 -17.91 -0.05 -18.51
CA PRO A 136 -16.81 -0.97 -18.25
C PRO A 136 -16.00 -1.25 -19.51
N LEU A 137 -14.69 -1.06 -19.44
CA LEU A 137 -13.75 -1.44 -20.49
C LEU A 137 -13.38 -2.93 -20.35
N PRO A 138 -13.61 -3.77 -21.38
CA PRO A 138 -13.15 -5.16 -21.37
C PRO A 138 -11.62 -5.26 -21.29
N LEU A 139 -11.11 -6.21 -20.50
CA LEU A 139 -9.67 -6.40 -20.32
C LEU A 139 -8.90 -6.60 -21.65
N PRO A 140 -9.38 -7.39 -22.65
CA PRO A 140 -8.66 -7.52 -23.92
C PRO A 140 -8.58 -6.20 -24.70
N GLU A 141 -9.61 -5.34 -24.60
CA GLU A 141 -9.56 -4.00 -25.20
C GLU A 141 -8.55 -3.12 -24.44
N LEU A 142 -8.49 -3.22 -23.11
CA LEU A 142 -7.48 -2.53 -22.29
C LEU A 142 -6.05 -2.97 -22.64
N GLU A 143 -5.79 -4.26 -22.87
CA GLU A 143 -4.47 -4.77 -23.26
C GLU A 143 -4.01 -4.16 -24.60
N VAL A 144 -4.91 -4.07 -25.58
CA VAL A 144 -4.64 -3.43 -26.87
C VAL A 144 -4.32 -1.94 -26.69
N LEU A 145 -5.08 -1.25 -25.83
CA LEU A 145 -4.83 0.16 -25.51
C LEU A 145 -3.49 0.34 -24.78
N ALA A 146 -3.21 -0.47 -23.76
CA ALA A 146 -1.98 -0.41 -22.98
C ALA A 146 -0.75 -0.55 -23.88
N HIS A 147 -0.74 -1.57 -24.74
CA HIS A 147 0.32 -1.78 -25.73
C HIS A 147 0.47 -0.57 -26.68
N THR A 148 -0.63 -0.05 -27.22
CA THR A 148 -0.60 1.05 -28.19
C THR A 148 -0.17 2.39 -27.57
N LEU A 149 -0.53 2.60 -26.31
CA LEU A 149 -0.18 3.79 -25.53
C LEU A 149 1.18 3.66 -24.83
N ASN A 150 1.91 2.55 -25.08
CA ASN A 150 3.20 2.25 -24.47
C ASN A 150 3.16 2.32 -22.92
N ARG A 151 2.10 1.76 -22.34
CA ARG A 151 1.92 1.62 -20.90
C ARG A 151 1.90 0.14 -20.52
N PRO A 152 2.64 -0.27 -19.48
CA PRO A 152 2.50 -1.61 -18.91
C PRO A 152 1.08 -1.79 -18.36
N LEU A 153 0.51 -3.00 -18.40
CA LEU A 153 -0.85 -3.26 -17.90
C LEU A 153 -0.97 -2.94 -16.41
N GLU A 154 0.13 -3.13 -15.69
CA GLU A 154 0.35 -2.79 -14.28
C GLU A 154 0.03 -1.33 -13.99
N HIS A 155 0.19 -0.41 -14.96
CA HIS A 155 -0.17 0.99 -14.80
C HIS A 155 -1.65 1.20 -14.43
N PHE A 156 -2.53 0.30 -14.89
CA PHE A 156 -3.98 0.42 -14.68
C PHE A 156 -4.48 -0.37 -13.47
N LEU A 157 -3.61 -1.14 -12.79
CA LEU A 157 -3.98 -1.88 -11.59
C LEU A 157 -4.33 -0.94 -10.43
N ASP A 158 -5.09 -1.47 -9.46
CA ASP A 158 -5.30 -0.76 -8.21
C ASP A 158 -4.03 -0.93 -7.36
N HIS A 159 -3.32 0.17 -7.06
CA HIS A 159 -2.14 0.16 -6.18
C HIS A 159 -2.44 0.78 -4.82
N VAL A 160 -3.26 1.84 -4.84
CA VAL A 160 -3.55 2.65 -3.64
C VAL A 160 -4.83 2.21 -2.95
N GLY A 161 -5.78 1.62 -3.68
CA GLY A 161 -7.09 1.23 -3.17
C GLY A 161 -7.05 -0.01 -2.29
N PRO A 162 -8.22 -0.38 -1.72
CA PRO A 162 -8.34 -1.50 -0.80
C PRO A 162 -7.92 -2.85 -1.41
N VAL A 163 -8.10 -3.04 -2.72
CA VAL A 163 -7.69 -4.27 -3.41
C VAL A 163 -6.18 -4.26 -3.69
N GLY A 164 -5.63 -3.13 -4.13
CA GLY A 164 -4.20 -2.98 -4.36
C GLY A 164 -3.34 -3.23 -3.13
N ARG A 165 -3.73 -2.62 -2.00
CA ARG A 165 -3.05 -2.85 -0.72
C ARG A 165 -3.12 -4.30 -0.24
N GLN A 166 -4.15 -5.05 -0.64
CA GLN A 166 -4.27 -6.47 -0.32
C GLN A 166 -3.38 -7.32 -1.24
N ALA A 167 -3.40 -7.05 -2.56
CA ALA A 167 -2.57 -7.75 -3.53
C ALA A 167 -1.07 -7.60 -3.21
N HIS A 168 -0.61 -6.37 -2.91
CA HIS A 168 0.77 -6.13 -2.49
C HIS A 168 1.17 -6.89 -1.22
N ARG A 169 0.23 -7.12 -0.29
CA ARG A 169 0.50 -7.92 0.92
C ARG A 169 0.61 -9.41 0.62
N GLU A 170 -0.23 -9.92 -0.28
CA GLU A 170 -0.19 -11.32 -0.70
C GLU A 170 1.10 -11.62 -1.49
N GLU A 171 1.52 -10.70 -2.37
CA GLU A 171 2.79 -10.75 -3.09
C GLU A 171 4.00 -10.68 -2.13
N GLN A 172 3.97 -9.81 -1.11
CA GLN A 172 5.00 -9.74 -0.07
C GLN A 172 5.05 -11.02 0.79
N ALA A 173 3.91 -11.62 1.12
CA ALA A 173 3.84 -12.89 1.84
C ALA A 173 4.32 -14.08 0.98
N ALA A 174 4.15 -14.00 -0.35
CA ALA A 174 4.67 -14.97 -1.31
C ALA A 174 6.17 -14.80 -1.61
N GLY A 175 6.83 -13.79 -1.05
CA GLY A 175 8.26 -13.52 -1.26
C GLY A 175 8.60 -12.85 -2.60
N GLU A 176 7.59 -12.42 -3.35
CA GLU A 176 7.70 -11.76 -4.66
C GLU A 176 7.09 -10.35 -4.57
N GLY A 177 7.56 -9.51 -3.63
CA GLY A 177 7.04 -8.16 -3.43
C GLY A 177 7.53 -7.14 -4.48
N PRO A 178 6.69 -6.19 -4.94
CA PRO A 178 7.07 -5.18 -5.93
C PRO A 178 7.89 -4.01 -5.34
N VAL A 179 8.75 -3.47 -6.22
CA VAL A 179 9.56 -2.23 -6.34
C VAL A 179 9.47 -1.10 -5.27
N GLU A 180 8.47 -1.01 -4.39
CA GLU A 180 8.47 -0.04 -3.26
C GLU A 180 9.66 -0.25 -2.31
N ASP A 181 10.17 -1.48 -2.29
CA ASP A 181 11.40 -1.86 -1.61
C ASP A 181 12.62 -1.10 -2.13
N GLU A 182 12.69 -0.63 -3.38
CA GLU A 182 13.88 0.05 -3.89
C GLU A 182 14.07 1.43 -3.28
N ALA A 183 13.01 2.25 -3.22
CA ALA A 183 13.09 3.57 -2.60
C ALA A 183 13.37 3.46 -1.11
N PHE A 184 12.71 2.53 -0.42
CA PHE A 184 12.94 2.29 0.99
C PHE A 184 14.32 1.68 1.27
N ARG A 185 14.80 0.73 0.46
CA ARG A 185 16.17 0.19 0.53
C ARG A 185 17.21 1.26 0.22
N ALA A 186 16.97 2.13 -0.77
CA ALA A 186 17.86 3.24 -1.10
C ALA A 186 17.97 4.23 0.07
N LEU A 187 16.85 4.56 0.73
CA LEU A 187 16.86 5.36 1.97
C LEU A 187 17.60 4.65 3.12
N GLN A 188 17.46 3.32 3.23
CA GLN A 188 18.20 2.51 4.21
C GLN A 188 19.70 2.37 3.89
N GLN A 189 20.11 2.55 2.64
CA GLN A 189 21.51 2.56 2.21
C GLN A 189 22.18 3.93 2.38
N LEU A 190 21.40 5.00 2.62
CA LEU A 190 21.98 6.32 2.90
C LEU A 190 22.90 6.26 4.13
N PRO A 191 24.06 6.93 4.09
CA PRO A 191 24.93 7.08 5.25
C PRO A 191 24.14 7.54 6.48
N PRO A 192 24.42 7.02 7.69
CA PRO A 192 23.65 7.32 8.90
C PRO A 192 23.49 8.82 9.17
N GLN A 193 24.54 9.60 8.90
CA GLN A 193 24.58 11.05 9.07
C GLN A 193 23.58 11.78 8.16
N ILE A 194 23.44 11.33 6.90
CA ILE A 194 22.49 11.91 5.95
C ILE A 194 21.07 11.58 6.38
N ARG A 195 20.82 10.34 6.79
CA ARG A 195 19.49 9.91 7.27
C ARG A 195 19.05 10.72 8.48
N GLU A 196 19.93 10.90 9.45
CA GLU A 196 19.65 11.69 10.65
C GLU A 196 19.44 13.18 10.34
N PHE A 197 20.14 13.71 9.33
CA PHE A 197 19.93 15.07 8.85
C PHE A 197 18.55 15.24 8.20
N VAL A 198 18.15 14.34 7.31
CA VAL A 198 16.87 14.45 6.56
C VAL A 198 15.64 14.26 7.46
N LEU A 199 15.74 13.42 8.49
CA LEU A 199 14.62 13.13 9.40
C LEU A 199 14.23 14.31 10.31
N LYS A 200 15.03 15.37 10.39
CA LYS A 200 14.72 16.56 11.20
C LYS A 200 13.89 17.54 10.35
N PRO A 201 12.63 17.87 10.72
CA PRO A 201 11.77 18.74 9.91
C PRO A 201 12.36 20.12 9.62
N ILE A 202 13.19 20.65 10.53
CA ILE A 202 13.89 21.92 10.33
C ILE A 202 14.87 21.89 9.15
N ASN A 203 15.31 20.70 8.72
CA ASN A 203 16.28 20.55 7.66
C ASN A 203 15.65 20.50 6.25
N TRP A 204 14.33 20.45 6.14
CA TRP A 204 13.64 20.32 4.85
C TRP A 204 13.89 21.51 3.93
N SER A 205 14.03 22.72 4.47
CA SER A 205 14.37 23.91 3.70
C SER A 205 15.73 23.80 3.01
N TYR A 206 16.72 23.14 3.63
CA TYR A 206 18.01 22.87 2.97
C TYR A 206 17.89 21.86 1.84
N ILE A 207 17.03 20.84 2.00
CA ILE A 207 16.77 19.83 0.97
C ILE A 207 16.06 20.47 -0.21
N GLU A 208 15.04 21.31 0.02
CA GLU A 208 14.36 22.05 -1.05
C GLU A 208 15.31 22.93 -1.85
N ILE A 209 16.27 23.58 -1.18
CA ILE A 209 17.32 24.35 -1.86
C ILE A 209 18.22 23.43 -2.68
N ALA A 210 18.65 22.30 -2.11
CA ALA A 210 19.47 21.32 -2.83
C ALA A 210 18.77 20.76 -4.07
N MET A 211 17.46 20.48 -4.00
CA MET A 211 16.65 20.05 -5.13
C MET A 211 16.58 21.13 -6.23
N LYS A 212 16.29 22.38 -5.83
CA LYS A 212 16.28 23.52 -6.78
C LYS A 212 17.64 23.72 -7.46
N LEU A 213 18.73 23.49 -6.74
CA LEU A 213 20.08 23.57 -7.30
C LEU A 213 20.36 22.41 -8.26
N ALA A 214 19.92 21.18 -7.95
CA ALA A 214 20.12 20.01 -8.80
C ALA A 214 19.45 20.15 -10.18
N ASP A 215 18.34 20.89 -10.25
CA ASP A 215 17.60 21.14 -11.50
C ASP A 215 18.23 22.24 -12.38
N LEU A 216 19.26 22.95 -11.91
CA LEU A 216 19.89 24.03 -12.68
C LEU A 216 20.86 23.49 -13.75
N PRO A 217 20.97 24.16 -14.92
CA PRO A 217 22.00 23.85 -15.90
C PRO A 217 23.39 24.02 -15.30
N ALA A 218 24.32 23.12 -15.63
CA ALA A 218 25.67 23.08 -15.06
C ALA A 218 26.45 24.40 -15.16
N GLY A 219 26.22 25.21 -16.21
CA GLY A 219 26.82 26.53 -16.34
C GLY A 219 26.38 27.51 -15.25
N ARG A 220 25.08 27.51 -14.91
CA ARG A 220 24.52 28.40 -13.89
C ARG A 220 24.93 28.02 -12.48
N LEU A 221 25.09 26.73 -12.22
CA LEU A 221 25.65 26.22 -10.96
C LEU A 221 27.10 26.68 -10.76
N ARG A 222 27.89 26.73 -11.84
CA ARG A 222 29.28 27.17 -11.79
C ARG A 222 29.40 28.67 -11.50
N GLU A 223 28.56 29.50 -12.11
CA GLU A 223 28.47 30.93 -11.80
C GLU A 223 28.09 31.19 -10.33
N ILE A 224 27.13 30.43 -9.78
CA ILE A 224 26.75 30.53 -8.36
C ILE A 224 27.92 30.11 -7.46
N ALA A 225 28.64 29.04 -7.80
CA ALA A 225 29.78 28.57 -7.02
C ALA A 225 30.95 29.58 -7.04
N GLU A 226 31.23 30.20 -8.20
CA GLU A 226 32.24 31.25 -8.35
C GLU A 226 31.87 32.48 -7.50
N GLY A 227 30.60 32.92 -7.54
CA GLY A 227 30.13 34.03 -6.69
C GLY A 227 30.19 33.73 -5.18
N LEU A 228 29.97 32.48 -4.77
CA LEU A 228 30.12 32.06 -3.36
C LEU A 228 31.59 32.00 -2.91
N LEU A 229 32.52 31.67 -3.81
CA LEU A 229 33.96 31.69 -3.54
C LEU A 229 34.49 33.12 -3.39
N GLU A 230 34.00 34.06 -4.18
CA GLU A 230 34.40 35.48 -4.10
C GLU A 230 33.95 36.18 -2.81
N ILE A 231 32.87 35.72 -2.16
CA ILE A 231 32.40 36.27 -0.88
C ILE A 231 32.99 35.56 0.35
N THR A 232 33.70 34.45 0.15
CA THR A 232 34.30 33.65 1.23
C THR A 232 35.82 33.82 1.35
N TYR A 233 36.43 34.63 0.47
CA TYR A 233 37.82 35.09 0.49
C TYR A 233 37.89 36.62 0.58
#